data_AF-A0AAV5U6W4-F1
#
_entry.id   AF-A0AAV5U6W4-F1
#
_cell.length_a   1.000
_cell.length_b   1.000
_cell.length_c   1.000
_cell.angle_alpha   90.00
_cell.angle_beta   90.00
_cell.angle_gamma   90.00
#
_symmetry.space_group_name_H-M   'P 1'
#
loop_
_entity.id
_entity.type
_entity.pdbx_description
1 polymer ?
#
loop_
_entity_poly.entity_id
_entity_poly.type
_entity_poly.pdbx_seq_one_letter_code
_entity_poly.pdbx_strand_id
1 'polypeptide(L)'
;KGLFQEPIASADNWIVGESLFFFDILDSTYRTCHHFPEDRGIRLCGYTVYCRETELEKFFEDCTDNIDRQNLVRELVKWTKQIEKCVRQYFESTQPTNVEFIALFGLTLWKDEIINHNECLIKTASRIRSEILNELHIYYKMRETEDYASRIELFYDFARRFQVMRLMHMFENVW
;
A
#
# COMPACT_ATOMS: atom_id res chain seq x y z
N LYS A 1 16.05 40.52 3.08
CA LYS A 1 15.91 39.28 2.29
C LYS A 1 15.62 38.15 3.27
N GLY A 2 14.35 38.01 3.65
CA GLY A 2 13.89 36.91 4.50
C GLY A 2 13.55 35.73 3.61
N LEU A 3 14.12 34.57 3.92
CA LEU A 3 13.75 33.29 3.36
C LEU A 3 12.33 32.98 3.83
N PHE A 4 11.36 33.06 2.92
CA PHE A 4 10.06 32.45 3.13
C PHE A 4 10.28 30.93 3.20
N GLN A 5 10.28 30.38 4.42
CA GLN A 5 9.93 28.98 4.62
C GLN A 5 8.47 28.84 4.21
N GLU A 6 8.20 28.15 3.10
CA GLU A 6 6.86 27.65 2.86
C GLU A 6 6.45 26.74 4.03
N PRO A 7 5.19 26.83 4.50
CA PRO A 7 4.77 26.09 5.67
C PRO A 7 4.75 24.59 5.39
N ILE A 8 5.25 23.83 6.36
CA ILE A 8 5.24 22.35 6.44
C ILE A 8 3.86 21.75 6.06
N ALA A 9 2.77 22.51 6.22
CA ALA A 9 1.42 22.15 5.83
C ALA A 9 1.22 21.78 4.33
N SER A 10 2.03 22.32 3.39
CA SER A 10 1.96 21.90 1.98
C SER A 10 2.66 20.55 1.76
N ALA A 11 3.68 20.25 2.57
CA ALA A 11 4.43 19.00 2.54
C ALA A 11 3.62 17.81 3.11
N ASP A 12 2.68 18.06 4.01
CA ASP A 12 1.91 16.99 4.65
C ASP A 12 0.76 16.48 3.76
N ASN A 13 0.08 17.40 3.05
CA ASN A 13 -1.05 17.03 2.18
C ASN A 13 -0.64 16.17 1.00
N TRP A 14 0.58 16.36 0.48
CA TRP A 14 1.02 15.61 -0.69
C TRP A 14 1.48 14.19 -0.33
N ILE A 15 2.11 13.97 0.84
CA ILE A 15 2.49 12.62 1.30
C ILE A 15 1.24 11.75 1.43
N VAL A 16 0.19 12.31 2.01
CA VAL A 16 -1.10 11.63 2.19
C VAL A 16 -1.77 11.41 0.83
N GLY A 17 -1.86 12.43 -0.02
CA GLY A 17 -2.48 12.33 -1.34
C GLY A 17 -1.83 11.26 -2.23
N GLU A 18 -0.51 11.28 -2.34
CA GLU A 18 0.25 10.34 -3.17
C GLU A 18 0.23 8.91 -2.62
N SER A 19 0.03 8.74 -1.31
CA SER A 19 0.07 7.43 -0.66
C SER A 19 -1.31 6.80 -0.51
N LEU A 20 -2.39 7.57 -0.64
CA LEU A 20 -3.77 7.11 -0.43
C LEU A 20 -4.11 5.89 -1.27
N PHE A 21 -3.82 5.93 -2.56
CA PHE A 21 -4.07 4.82 -3.49
C PHE A 21 -3.37 3.53 -3.05
N PHE A 22 -2.15 3.63 -2.53
CA PHE A 22 -1.37 2.49 -2.08
C PHE A 22 -1.85 1.94 -0.74
N PHE A 23 -2.35 2.82 0.13
CA PHE A 23 -3.03 2.40 1.36
C PHE A 23 -4.30 1.65 1.06
N ASP A 24 -5.10 2.13 0.11
CA ASP A 24 -6.31 1.43 -0.30
C ASP A 24 -5.97 0.04 -0.84
N ILE A 25 -4.87 -0.12 -1.59
CA ILE A 25 -4.42 -1.43 -2.06
C ILE A 25 -4.00 -2.34 -0.90
N LEU A 26 -3.14 -1.86 0.01
CA LEU A 26 -2.65 -2.67 1.13
C LEU A 26 -3.80 -3.06 2.06
N ASP A 27 -4.63 -2.09 2.45
CA ASP A 27 -5.76 -2.29 3.34
C ASP A 27 -6.83 -3.19 2.72
N SER A 28 -7.26 -2.90 1.47
CA SER A 28 -8.25 -3.74 0.80
C SER A 28 -7.77 -5.17 0.64
N THR A 29 -6.50 -5.38 0.27
CA THR A 29 -5.97 -6.72 0.08
C THR A 29 -5.85 -7.46 1.41
N TYR A 30 -5.40 -6.78 2.47
CA TYR A 30 -5.33 -7.36 3.81
C TYR A 30 -6.71 -7.82 4.29
N ARG A 31 -7.71 -6.94 4.21
CA ARG A 31 -9.09 -7.25 4.58
C ARG A 31 -9.68 -8.37 3.71
N THR A 32 -9.37 -8.37 2.41
CA THR A 32 -9.83 -9.42 1.49
C THR A 32 -9.25 -10.78 1.87
N CYS A 33 -7.93 -10.86 2.12
CA CYS A 33 -7.29 -12.10 2.58
C CYS A 33 -7.87 -12.59 3.90
N HIS A 34 -8.26 -11.67 4.79
CA HIS A 34 -8.78 -12.03 6.11
C HIS A 34 -10.24 -12.48 6.08
N HIS A 35 -11.10 -11.79 5.33
CA HIS A 35 -12.54 -12.06 5.30
C HIS A 35 -12.97 -13.01 4.18
N PHE A 36 -12.19 -13.11 3.10
CA PHE A 36 -12.47 -13.93 1.93
C PHE A 36 -11.24 -14.76 1.51
N PRO A 37 -10.67 -15.59 2.40
CA PRO A 37 -9.41 -16.30 2.13
C PRO A 37 -9.49 -17.24 0.91
N GLU A 38 -10.65 -17.84 0.68
CA GLU A 38 -10.87 -18.82 -0.39
C GLU A 38 -11.30 -18.18 -1.72
N ASP A 39 -11.81 -16.94 -1.70
CA ASP A 39 -12.33 -16.28 -2.89
C ASP A 39 -11.33 -15.25 -3.41
N ARG A 40 -10.53 -15.69 -4.39
CA ARG A 40 -9.53 -14.84 -5.04
C ARG A 40 -10.14 -13.80 -5.97
N GLY A 41 -11.41 -13.97 -6.36
CA GLY A 41 -12.08 -13.06 -7.28
C GLY A 41 -12.68 -11.85 -6.60
N ILE A 42 -12.74 -11.82 -5.26
CA ILE A 42 -13.27 -10.69 -4.50
C ILE A 42 -12.18 -9.64 -4.28
N ARG A 43 -12.55 -8.38 -4.45
CA ARG A 43 -11.74 -7.24 -4.02
C ARG A 43 -12.61 -6.24 -3.26
N LEU A 44 -12.10 -5.75 -2.13
CA LEU A 44 -12.77 -4.71 -1.35
C LEU A 44 -12.43 -3.32 -1.91
N CYS A 45 -13.39 -2.64 -2.54
CA CYS A 45 -13.23 -1.25 -2.97
C CYS A 45 -13.46 -0.24 -1.83
N GLY A 46 -13.95 -0.71 -0.68
CA GLY A 46 -14.20 0.08 0.51
C GLY A 46 -14.55 -0.82 1.69
N TYR A 47 -15.09 -0.25 2.77
CA TYR A 47 -15.49 -1.02 3.95
C TYR A 47 -16.81 -1.78 3.77
N THR A 48 -17.67 -1.30 2.88
CA THR A 48 -19.03 -1.85 2.67
C THR A 48 -19.26 -2.34 1.25
N VAL A 49 -18.24 -2.26 0.39
CA VAL A 49 -18.35 -2.56 -1.05
C VAL A 49 -17.22 -3.49 -1.47
N TYR A 50 -17.60 -4.55 -2.16
CA TYR A 50 -16.68 -5.40 -2.89
C TYR A 50 -17.04 -5.42 -4.38
N CYS A 51 -16.09 -5.80 -5.22
CA CYS A 51 -16.32 -6.13 -6.61
C CYS A 51 -15.70 -7.49 -6.94
N ARG A 52 -16.26 -8.15 -7.97
CA ARG A 52 -15.62 -9.28 -8.63
C ARG A 52 -15.12 -8.89 -10.00
N GLU A 53 -14.02 -9.51 -10.45
CA GLU A 53 -13.52 -9.35 -11.82
C GLU A 53 -14.64 -9.58 -12.87
N THR A 54 -15.46 -10.60 -12.65
CA THR A 54 -16.58 -10.99 -13.53
C THR A 54 -17.73 -9.99 -13.56
N GLU A 55 -17.78 -9.05 -12.62
CA GLU A 55 -18.86 -8.06 -12.50
C GLU A 55 -18.45 -6.68 -13.03
N LEU A 56 -17.19 -6.51 -13.44
CA LEU A 56 -16.68 -5.21 -13.89
C LEU A 56 -17.38 -4.68 -15.15
N GLU A 57 -17.69 -5.55 -16.12
CA GLU A 57 -18.43 -5.13 -17.32
C GLU A 57 -19.81 -4.57 -16.95
N LYS A 58 -20.51 -5.25 -16.04
CA LYS A 58 -21.82 -4.83 -15.54
C LYS A 58 -21.73 -3.54 -14.73
N PHE A 59 -20.67 -3.37 -13.94
CA PHE A 59 -20.45 -2.15 -13.16
C PHE A 59 -20.39 -0.89 -14.04
N PHE A 60 -19.86 -1.00 -15.27
CA PHE A 60 -19.80 0.11 -16.23
C PHE A 60 -20.95 0.13 -17.25
N GLU A 61 -21.99 -0.70 -17.09
CA GLU A 61 -23.10 -0.80 -18.04
C GLU A 61 -23.87 0.54 -18.14
N ASP A 62 -24.12 1.17 -16.99
CA ASP A 62 -24.87 2.42 -16.86
C ASP A 62 -23.99 3.68 -17.00
N CYS A 63 -22.70 3.55 -17.34
CA CYS A 63 -21.82 4.69 -17.51
C CYS A 63 -22.19 5.46 -18.78
N THR A 64 -22.69 6.69 -18.61
CA THR A 64 -23.14 7.57 -19.71
C THR A 64 -22.00 8.31 -20.41
N ASP A 65 -20.79 8.25 -19.87
CA ASP A 65 -19.64 8.93 -20.44
C ASP A 65 -19.19 8.24 -21.73
N ASN A 66 -18.68 9.04 -22.69
CA ASN A 66 -18.14 8.52 -23.94
C ASN A 66 -16.75 7.91 -23.72
N ILE A 67 -16.71 6.77 -23.04
CA ILE A 67 -15.49 6.03 -22.68
C ILE A 67 -15.43 4.67 -23.39
N ASP A 68 -14.22 4.22 -23.71
CA ASP A 68 -13.99 2.85 -24.18
C ASP A 68 -14.07 1.88 -22.99
N ARG A 69 -15.30 1.45 -22.68
CA ARG A 69 -15.60 0.54 -21.57
C ARG A 69 -14.84 -0.78 -21.65
N GLN A 70 -14.70 -1.34 -22.85
CA GLN A 70 -13.99 -2.61 -23.03
C GLN A 70 -12.51 -2.47 -22.69
N ASN A 71 -11.89 -1.37 -23.14
CA ASN A 71 -10.50 -1.12 -22.81
C ASN A 71 -10.29 -0.84 -21.32
N LEU A 72 -11.19 -0.05 -20.71
CA LEU A 72 -11.15 0.24 -19.28
C LEU A 72 -11.23 -1.04 -18.44
N VAL A 73 -12.19 -1.92 -18.75
CA VAL A 73 -12.33 -3.20 -18.05
C VAL A 73 -11.07 -4.06 -18.23
N ARG A 74 -10.55 -4.18 -19.45
CA ARG A 74 -9.32 -4.95 -19.71
C ARG A 74 -8.13 -4.45 -18.89
N GLU A 75 -7.89 -3.14 -18.85
CA GLU A 75 -6.78 -2.58 -18.09
C GLU A 75 -7.00 -2.72 -16.58
N LEU A 76 -8.23 -2.53 -16.08
CA LEU A 76 -8.55 -2.73 -14.67
C LEU A 76 -8.34 -4.19 -14.23
N VAL A 77 -8.72 -5.16 -15.07
CA VAL A 77 -8.48 -6.60 -14.83
C VAL A 77 -6.98 -6.89 -14.79
N LYS A 78 -6.23 -6.43 -15.80
CA LYS A 78 -4.79 -6.61 -15.89
C LYS A 78 -4.08 -6.03 -14.67
N TRP A 79 -4.46 -4.83 -14.27
CA TRP A 79 -3.90 -4.15 -13.09
C TRP A 79 -4.26 -4.89 -11.79
N THR A 80 -5.50 -5.35 -11.63
CA THR A 80 -5.92 -6.13 -10.46
C THR A 80 -5.09 -7.42 -10.33
N LYS A 81 -4.84 -8.12 -11.43
CA LYS A 81 -3.96 -9.32 -11.46
C LYS A 81 -2.51 -9.02 -11.05
N GLN A 82 -2.00 -7.83 -11.38
CA GLN A 82 -0.67 -7.41 -10.93
C GLN A 82 -0.63 -7.17 -9.41
N ILE A 83 -1.64 -6.50 -8.85
CA ILE A 83 -1.76 -6.31 -7.40
C ILE A 83 -1.84 -7.65 -6.69
N GLU A 84 -2.69 -8.56 -7.16
CA GLU A 84 -2.84 -9.88 -6.57
C GLU A 84 -1.52 -10.63 -6.52
N LYS A 85 -0.76 -10.61 -7.63
CA LYS A 85 0.54 -11.25 -7.69
C LYS A 85 1.51 -10.72 -6.64
N CYS A 86 1.46 -9.44 -6.33
CA CYS A 86 2.50 -8.83 -5.51
C CYS A 86 2.10 -8.66 -4.04
N VAL A 87 0.87 -8.24 -3.76
CA VAL A 87 0.38 -7.95 -2.39
C VAL A 87 -0.35 -9.14 -1.80
N ARG A 88 -1.26 -9.76 -2.57
CA ARG A 88 -2.09 -10.87 -2.07
C ARG A 88 -1.23 -12.09 -1.77
N GLN A 89 -0.32 -12.45 -2.69
CA GLN A 89 0.64 -13.54 -2.46
C GLN A 89 1.50 -13.33 -1.21
N TYR A 90 1.89 -12.08 -0.93
CA TYR A 90 2.62 -11.75 0.29
C TYR A 90 1.76 -12.00 1.54
N PHE A 91 0.52 -11.50 1.58
CA PHE A 91 -0.35 -11.72 2.75
C PHE A 91 -0.76 -13.17 2.94
N GLU A 92 -1.00 -13.92 1.87
CA GLU A 92 -1.32 -15.35 1.94
C GLU A 92 -0.14 -16.17 2.50
N SER A 93 1.09 -15.83 2.11
CA SER A 93 2.29 -16.56 2.54
C SER A 93 2.78 -16.16 3.93
N THR A 94 2.63 -14.89 4.31
CA THR A 94 3.18 -14.37 5.58
C THR A 94 2.17 -14.34 6.71
N GLN A 95 0.87 -14.32 6.37
CA GLN A 95 -0.27 -14.24 7.30
C GLN A 95 0.00 -13.21 8.41
N PRO A 96 0.14 -11.92 8.06
CA PRO A 96 0.53 -10.93 9.04
C PRO A 96 -0.56 -10.74 10.09
N THR A 97 -0.16 -10.67 11.35
CA THR A 97 -1.03 -10.26 12.46
C THR A 97 -1.44 -8.79 12.30
N ASN A 98 -2.47 -8.35 13.02
CA ASN A 98 -2.90 -6.95 12.99
C ASN A 98 -1.76 -5.98 13.35
N VAL A 99 -0.92 -6.34 14.32
CA VAL A 99 0.24 -5.54 14.74
C VAL A 99 1.26 -5.41 13.62
N GLU A 100 1.56 -6.51 12.94
CA GLU A 100 2.50 -6.54 11.82
C GLU A 100 1.96 -5.79 10.60
N PHE A 101 0.66 -5.91 10.33
CA PHE A 101 0.01 -5.16 9.26
C PHE A 101 0.07 -3.65 9.52
N ILE A 102 -0.21 -3.20 10.75
CA ILE A 102 -0.10 -1.78 11.12
C ILE A 102 1.35 -1.28 11.01
N ALA A 103 2.32 -2.09 11.44
CA ALA A 103 3.72 -1.74 11.30
C ALA A 103 4.12 -1.62 9.83
N LEU A 104 3.70 -2.57 8.99
CA LEU A 104 3.93 -2.54 7.55
C LEU A 104 3.28 -1.30 6.89
N PHE A 105 2.07 -0.95 7.33
CA PHE A 105 1.38 0.26 6.89
C PHE A 105 2.20 1.52 7.22
N GLY A 106 2.73 1.61 8.44
CA GLY A 106 3.62 2.72 8.84
C GLY A 106 4.93 2.76 8.05
N LEU A 107 5.57 1.61 7.81
CA LEU A 107 6.80 1.52 7.03
C LEU A 107 6.62 1.95 5.57
N THR A 108 5.46 1.66 4.98
CA THR A 108 5.15 2.03 3.60
C THR A 108 4.77 3.51 3.45
N LEU A 109 4.21 4.13 4.50
CA LEU A 109 3.92 5.57 4.57
C LEU A 109 5.19 6.43 4.62
N TRP A 110 6.13 6.11 5.53
CA TRP A 110 7.28 6.97 5.85
C TRP A 110 8.52 6.67 5.01
N LYS A 111 8.41 6.66 3.67
CA LYS A 111 9.54 6.36 2.78
C LYS A 111 10.31 7.60 2.32
N ASP A 112 11.63 7.42 2.15
CA ASP A 112 12.59 8.49 1.84
C ASP A 112 12.39 9.12 0.45
N GLU A 113 11.87 8.37 -0.51
CA GLU A 113 11.70 8.83 -1.90
C GLU A 113 10.47 9.70 -2.11
N ILE A 114 9.44 9.55 -1.27
CA ILE A 114 8.31 10.49 -1.25
C ILE A 114 8.90 11.78 -0.78
N ILE A 115 9.53 11.79 0.38
CA ILE A 115 10.01 13.02 0.98
C ILE A 115 10.99 13.74 0.04
N ASN A 116 10.48 14.78 -0.63
CA ASN A 116 11.26 15.74 -1.42
C ASN A 116 12.50 16.14 -0.60
N HIS A 117 13.53 16.71 -1.23
CA HIS A 117 14.87 17.00 -0.67
C HIS A 117 14.91 17.86 0.64
N ASN A 118 13.79 18.06 1.32
CA ASN A 118 13.64 18.44 2.71
C ASN A 118 14.26 17.41 3.67
N GLU A 119 15.49 17.69 4.08
CA GLU A 119 16.24 16.92 5.08
C GLU A 119 15.50 16.73 6.42
N CYS A 120 14.65 17.67 6.82
CA CYS A 120 13.91 17.58 8.09
C CYS A 120 12.88 16.44 8.05
N LEU A 121 12.16 16.33 6.93
CA LEU A 121 11.21 15.24 6.73
C LEU A 121 11.94 13.90 6.58
N ILE A 122 13.09 13.84 5.90
CA ILE A 122 13.89 12.60 5.78
C ILE A 122 14.32 12.11 7.16
N LYS A 123 14.84 13.01 7.99
CA LYS A 123 15.21 12.71 9.39
C LYS A 123 14.00 12.23 10.19
N THR A 124 12.85 12.87 10.01
CA THR A 124 11.60 12.50 10.70
C THR A 124 11.14 11.10 10.29
N ALA A 125 11.11 10.79 9.00
CA ALA A 125 10.70 9.48 8.50
C ALA A 125 11.67 8.37 8.87
N SER A 126 12.98 8.63 8.82
CA SER A 126 14.00 7.69 9.30
C SER A 126 13.82 7.37 10.78
N ARG A 127 13.55 8.39 11.61
CA ARG A 127 13.24 8.21 13.04
C ARG A 127 11.98 7.36 13.23
N ILE A 128 10.88 7.70 12.56
CA ILE A 128 9.61 6.95 12.69
C ILE A 128 9.75 5.50 12.25
N ARG A 129 10.43 5.23 11.13
CA ARG A 129 10.69 3.84 10.70
C ARG A 129 11.53 3.07 11.73
N SER A 130 12.53 3.72 12.30
CA SER A 130 13.35 3.12 13.37
C SER A 130 12.53 2.80 14.61
N GLU A 131 11.61 3.70 15.00
CA GLU A 131 10.66 3.48 16.10
C GLU A 131 9.74 2.29 15.80
N ILE A 132 9.15 2.21 14.60
CA ILE A 132 8.29 1.08 14.19
C ILE A 132 9.04 -0.26 14.26
N LEU A 133 10.27 -0.32 13.74
CA LEU A 133 11.08 -1.54 13.76
C LEU A 133 11.47 -1.94 15.19
N ASN A 134 11.74 -0.97 16.05
CA ASN A 134 12.01 -1.22 17.47
C ASN A 134 10.77 -1.77 18.20
N GLU A 135 9.59 -1.20 17.95
CA GLU A 135 8.34 -1.71 18.53
C GLU A 135 8.02 -3.13 18.04
N LEU A 136 8.25 -3.43 16.75
CA LEU A 136 8.16 -4.80 16.24
C LEU A 136 9.13 -5.74 16.94
N HIS A 137 10.38 -5.33 17.14
CA HIS A 137 11.37 -6.12 17.87
C HIS A 137 10.91 -6.42 19.30
N ILE A 138 10.41 -5.41 20.03
CA ILE A 138 9.87 -5.56 21.38
C ILE A 138 8.67 -6.54 21.36
N TYR A 139 7.75 -6.36 20.42
CA TYR A 139 6.58 -7.22 20.24
C TYR A 139 6.98 -8.69 20.05
N TYR A 140 7.92 -8.98 19.16
CA TYR A 140 8.38 -10.35 18.94
C TYR A 140 9.10 -10.95 20.15
N LYS A 141 9.93 -10.14 20.81
CA LYS A 141 10.62 -10.56 22.04
C LYS A 141 9.63 -10.91 23.15
N MET A 142 8.56 -10.14 23.30
CA MET A 142 7.50 -10.42 24.28
C MET A 142 6.69 -11.68 23.96
N ARG A 143 6.60 -12.07 22.68
CA ARG A 143 5.90 -13.28 22.24
C ARG A 143 6.81 -14.49 22.08
N GLU A 144 8.06 -14.39 22.52
CA GLU A 144 9.07 -15.46 22.40
C GLU A 144 9.17 -16.01 20.97
N THR A 145 9.01 -15.14 19.98
CA THR A 145 9.04 -15.54 18.57
C THR A 145 10.46 -15.91 18.18
N GLU A 146 10.67 -17.17 17.86
CA GLU A 146 11.91 -17.66 17.27
C GLU A 146 12.12 -17.04 15.87
N ASP A 147 13.36 -16.74 15.52
CA ASP A 147 13.73 -16.15 14.22
C ASP A 147 12.98 -14.85 13.85
N TYR A 148 12.71 -14.00 14.84
CA TYR A 148 12.04 -12.71 14.59
C TYR A 148 12.83 -11.79 13.64
N ALA A 149 14.15 -11.97 13.53
CA ALA A 149 15.00 -11.19 12.65
C ALA A 149 14.62 -11.41 11.17
N SER A 150 14.49 -12.67 10.74
CA SER A 150 14.04 -13.00 9.39
C SER A 150 12.63 -12.49 9.12
N ARG A 151 11.76 -12.52 10.14
CA ARG A 151 10.41 -11.99 10.03
C ARG A 151 10.40 -10.46 9.84
N ILE A 152 11.20 -9.71 10.61
CA ILE A 152 11.36 -8.26 10.42
C ILE A 152 11.93 -7.94 9.03
N GLU A 153 12.95 -8.68 8.60
CA GLU A 153 13.55 -8.50 7.28
C GLU A 153 12.50 -8.66 6.17
N LEU A 154 11.66 -9.70 6.25
CA LEU A 154 10.59 -9.94 5.31
C LEU A 154 9.60 -8.77 5.18
N PHE A 155 9.22 -8.14 6.30
CA PHE A 155 8.35 -6.95 6.28
C PHE A 155 9.05 -5.73 5.69
N TYR A 156 10.31 -5.51 6.05
CA TYR A 156 11.09 -4.41 5.50
C TYR A 156 11.30 -4.57 3.98
N ASP A 157 11.58 -5.79 3.53
CA ASP A 157 11.81 -6.11 2.13
C ASP A 157 10.54 -5.97 1.29
N PHE A 158 9.39 -6.39 1.82
CA PHE A 158 8.10 -6.15 1.18
C PHE A 158 7.78 -4.66 1.09
N ALA A 159 7.95 -3.92 2.18
CA ALA A 159 7.73 -2.47 2.19
C ALA A 159 8.57 -1.78 1.11
N ARG A 160 9.81 -2.21 0.89
CA ARG A 160 10.69 -1.74 -0.18
C ARG A 160 10.22 -2.17 -1.58
N ARG A 161 9.83 -3.43 -1.79
CA ARG A 161 9.39 -3.92 -3.12
C ARG A 161 8.07 -3.33 -3.56
N PHE A 162 7.14 -3.14 -2.62
CA PHE A 162 5.85 -2.50 -2.89
C PHE A 162 6.03 -1.09 -3.46
N GLN A 163 7.16 -0.43 -3.18
CA GLN A 163 7.50 0.88 -3.71
C GLN A 163 7.92 0.85 -5.18
N VAL A 164 8.58 -0.21 -5.65
CA VAL A 164 8.98 -0.34 -7.06
C VAL A 164 7.73 -0.41 -7.94
N MET A 165 6.71 -1.15 -7.51
CA MET A 165 5.42 -1.17 -8.20
C MET A 165 4.74 0.20 -8.23
N ARG A 166 4.83 0.96 -7.11
CA ARG A 166 4.34 2.34 -7.05
C ARG A 166 5.01 3.22 -8.09
N LEU A 167 6.33 3.13 -8.24
CA LEU A 167 7.07 3.89 -9.25
C LEU A 167 6.67 3.48 -10.66
N MET A 168 6.60 2.18 -10.96
CA MET A 168 6.16 1.68 -12.27
C MET A 168 4.76 2.19 -12.65
N HIS A 169 3.82 2.18 -11.71
CA HIS A 169 2.47 2.70 -11.93
C HIS A 169 2.44 4.23 -12.15
N MET A 170 3.29 5.00 -11.46
CA MET A 170 3.40 6.45 -11.71
C MET A 170 3.98 6.75 -13.09
N PHE A 171 4.92 5.94 -13.61
CA PHE A 171 5.52 6.16 -14.93
C PHE A 171 4.65 5.68 -16.09
N GLU A 172 3.79 4.67 -15.89
CA GLU A 172 2.86 4.17 -16.91
C GLU A 172 1.68 5.12 -17.16
N ASN A 173 1.36 6.02 -16.23
CA ASN A 173 0.25 6.98 -16.33
C ASN A 173 0.66 8.40 -16.82
N VAL A 174 1.90 8.58 -17.30
CA VAL A 174 2.43 9.89 -17.75
C VAL A 174 2.45 10.03 -19.29
N TRP A 175 1.83 9.09 -20.03
CA TRP A 175 1.78 9.13 -21.49
C TRP A 175 0.35 8.99 -22.02
#